data_AF-A0A8C3TGE7-F1
#
_entry.id   AF-A0A8C3TGE7-F1
#
_cell.length_a   1.000
_cell.length_b   1.000
_cell.length_c   1.000
_cell.angle_alpha   90.00
_cell.angle_beta   90.00
_cell.angle_gamma   90.00
#
_symmetry.space_group_name_H-M   'P 1'
#
loop_
_entity.id
_entity.type
_entity.pdbx_description
1 polymer ?
#
loop_
_entity_poly.entity_id
_entity_poly.type
_entity_poly.pdbx_seq_one_letter_code
_entity_poly.pdbx_strand_id
1 'polypeptide(L)'
;MEPGTGEGGAAAGAVLFHGDEEIIEVVELGPPGPDDLANEMEDVDFDEEAVEGAEEQAWETEEEDEGVEEGMEAQDDSEVTFSEHSASVFCVSLDPTTNTLAVTGGEDDKAFVWRLSDGERLFECSGHKDSVTCAGFSHDSVFVATGDMSGLIKVWQVATKEEIWSFEVGDLEWMEWHPQAHVLLAGTADGNSWMWKIPSGECKTFQGPSCPATCGRVLPDGKRAVVGYEDGTVRIWDLKQGSSLHVLKGQDGHQGPLTCVTSNKDGSLVMTGSVDCHAKLVNSATGKVVCVFKMESAASKPPAGEAESNSVESLGFCNVMPLAAVGYLDGTLAIYDISTQSLRQRCLHESGIVQLLWEDSSAVVYTCSLDGAVRLWDARCGKMISEYRGHSAEILDFAVNKDASIVVTTSGDHQAKVFCVQRPDR
;
A
#
# COMPACT_ATOMS: atom_id res chain seq x y z
N MET A 1 -68.31 38.86 27.48
CA MET A 1 -69.04 37.59 27.37
C MET A 1 -68.17 36.54 28.04
N GLU A 2 -68.56 36.18 29.26
CA GLU A 2 -68.26 34.91 29.92
C GLU A 2 -68.72 33.72 29.04
N PRO A 3 -68.22 32.48 29.22
CA PRO A 3 -68.02 31.74 30.48
C PRO A 3 -66.61 31.14 30.64
N GLY A 4 -66.15 30.64 31.78
CA GLY A 4 -66.78 30.35 33.07
C GLY A 4 -66.18 29.04 33.60
N THR A 5 -65.68 29.09 34.85
CA THR A 5 -65.37 27.97 35.77
C THR A 5 -64.21 27.04 35.38
N GLY A 6 -63.31 26.61 36.26
CA GLY A 6 -63.22 26.73 37.72
C GLY A 6 -62.45 25.53 38.27
N GLU A 7 -61.40 25.81 39.04
CA GLU A 7 -60.87 25.08 40.20
C GLU A 7 -60.40 23.61 40.12
N GLY A 8 -59.36 23.35 40.93
CA GLY A 8 -59.39 22.20 41.84
C GLY A 8 -58.28 21.17 41.63
N GLY A 9 -57.26 21.22 42.49
CA GLY A 9 -56.24 20.18 42.57
C GLY A 9 -56.61 18.96 43.42
N ALA A 10 -55.60 18.10 43.54
CA ALA A 10 -55.35 17.05 44.54
C ALA A 10 -55.85 15.60 44.28
N ALA A 11 -54.83 14.75 44.09
CA ALA A 11 -54.52 13.51 44.82
C ALA A 11 -55.36 12.22 44.66
N ALA A 12 -54.63 11.19 44.21
CA ALA A 12 -54.49 9.82 44.74
C ALA A 12 -55.58 8.74 44.54
N GLY A 13 -55.10 7.52 44.17
CA GLY A 13 -55.76 6.21 44.33
C GLY A 13 -55.78 5.36 43.04
N ALA A 14 -54.80 4.48 42.82
CA ALA A 14 -54.87 2.99 42.91
C ALA A 14 -55.67 2.33 41.75
N VAL A 15 -55.28 1.23 41.05
CA VAL A 15 -54.89 -0.13 41.49
C VAL A 15 -54.35 -0.98 40.27
N LEU A 16 -53.29 -1.80 40.48
CA LEU A 16 -52.81 -3.10 39.89
C LEU A 16 -53.01 -3.46 38.38
N PHE A 17 -52.08 -4.11 37.65
CA PHE A 17 -51.49 -5.46 37.87
C PHE A 17 -50.21 -5.76 37.02
N HIS A 18 -49.38 -6.67 37.56
CA HIS A 18 -48.39 -7.61 36.96
C HIS A 18 -47.21 -7.03 36.17
N GLY A 19 -45.94 -7.36 36.42
CA GLY A 19 -45.32 -8.52 37.06
C GLY A 19 -44.38 -9.16 36.04
N ASP A 20 -43.06 -8.91 36.18
CA ASP A 20 -41.91 -9.77 35.85
C ASP A 20 -40.62 -8.94 35.85
N GLU A 21 -39.84 -9.02 36.93
CA GLU A 21 -38.46 -8.52 37.02
C GLU A 21 -37.53 -9.72 37.20
N GLU A 22 -36.57 -9.89 36.29
CA GLU A 22 -35.46 -10.85 36.41
C GLU A 22 -34.39 -10.29 37.37
N ILE A 23 -33.95 -11.14 38.29
CA ILE A 23 -32.93 -10.84 39.31
C ILE A 23 -31.54 -11.07 38.68
N ILE A 24 -30.68 -10.04 38.72
CA ILE A 24 -29.25 -10.16 38.43
C ILE A 24 -28.51 -10.33 39.76
N GLU A 25 -27.90 -11.49 39.96
CA GLU A 25 -27.04 -11.79 41.11
C GLU A 25 -25.63 -11.23 40.87
N VAL A 26 -25.17 -10.34 41.74
CA VAL A 26 -23.82 -9.78 41.72
C VAL A 26 -22.96 -10.57 42.70
N VAL A 27 -21.98 -11.33 42.19
CA VAL A 27 -20.97 -12.03 43.00
C VAL A 27 -19.70 -11.19 43.04
N GLU A 28 -19.35 -10.67 44.21
CA GLU A 28 -18.04 -10.06 44.47
C GLU A 28 -16.97 -11.16 44.68
N LEU A 29 -15.93 -11.17 43.84
CA LEU A 29 -14.76 -12.05 44.00
C LEU A 29 -13.61 -11.26 44.64
N GLY A 30 -13.18 -11.69 45.82
CA GLY A 30 -11.95 -11.21 46.49
C GLY A 30 -10.68 -11.83 45.88
N PRO A 31 -9.49 -11.30 46.19
CA PRO A 31 -8.24 -11.70 45.53
C PRO A 31 -7.74 -13.07 46.02
N PRO A 32 -7.15 -13.90 45.13
CA PRO A 32 -6.62 -15.22 45.52
C PRO A 32 -5.23 -15.11 46.18
N GLY A 33 -5.02 -15.90 47.24
CA GLY A 33 -3.72 -16.15 47.87
C GLY A 33 -2.93 -17.26 47.16
N PRO A 34 -1.63 -17.41 47.46
CA PRO A 34 -0.77 -18.39 46.82
C PRO A 34 -0.91 -19.77 47.46
N ASP A 35 -0.55 -20.79 46.66
CA ASP A 35 -0.40 -22.21 46.96
C ASP A 35 -1.58 -23.14 46.61
N ASP A 36 -1.18 -24.25 45.98
CA ASP A 36 -1.91 -25.50 45.69
C ASP A 36 -2.48 -25.70 44.28
N LEU A 37 -1.58 -25.94 43.30
CA LEU A 37 -1.79 -26.94 42.24
C LEU A 37 -0.46 -27.63 41.92
N ALA A 38 -0.10 -28.61 42.75
CA ALA A 38 0.89 -29.63 42.44
C ALA A 38 0.17 -30.95 42.12
N ASN A 39 0.71 -31.66 41.12
CA ASN A 39 0.55 -33.07 40.79
C ASN A 39 -0.74 -33.56 40.12
N GLU A 40 -0.65 -33.78 38.81
CA GLU A 40 -0.95 -35.10 38.20
C GLU A 40 0.07 -35.34 37.05
N MET A 41 1.14 -36.09 37.32
CA MET A 41 1.92 -36.80 36.30
C MET A 41 2.10 -38.22 36.80
N GLU A 42 1.63 -39.18 36.02
CA GLU A 42 1.72 -40.61 36.30
C GLU A 42 3.14 -41.14 36.00
N ASP A 43 3.63 -41.93 36.94
CA ASP A 43 4.90 -42.64 36.94
C ASP A 43 4.93 -43.80 35.92
N VAL A 44 6.06 -43.96 35.24
CA VAL A 44 6.49 -45.26 34.69
C VAL A 44 7.96 -45.46 35.05
N ASP A 45 8.19 -46.35 36.02
CA ASP A 45 9.50 -46.77 36.55
C ASP A 45 10.37 -47.45 35.48
N PHE A 46 11.69 -47.20 35.50
CA PHE A 46 12.70 -48.23 35.24
C PHE A 46 14.03 -47.87 35.94
N ASP A 47 14.59 -48.88 36.60
CA ASP A 47 15.64 -48.88 37.64
C ASP A 47 17.02 -48.31 37.25
N GLU A 48 17.68 -47.71 38.25
CA GLU A 48 19.13 -47.47 38.31
C GLU A 48 19.91 -48.77 38.62
N GLU A 49 20.93 -49.09 37.83
CA GLU A 49 22.17 -49.65 38.39
C GLU A 49 23.41 -48.99 37.78
N ALA A 50 24.26 -48.48 38.67
CA ALA A 50 25.55 -47.89 38.36
C ALA A 50 26.60 -48.95 38.02
N VAL A 51 27.38 -48.74 36.95
CA VAL A 51 28.70 -49.37 36.79
C VAL A 51 29.69 -48.36 36.22
N GLU A 52 30.84 -48.30 36.90
CA GLU A 52 32.02 -47.48 36.65
C GLU A 52 32.61 -47.64 35.23
N GLY A 53 33.31 -46.59 34.78
CA GLY A 53 33.79 -46.43 33.42
C GLY A 53 34.85 -47.42 32.92
N ALA A 54 34.96 -47.46 31.59
CA ALA A 54 36.16 -47.79 30.84
C ALA A 54 36.01 -47.21 29.43
N GLU A 55 37.12 -46.68 28.91
CA GLU A 55 37.24 -45.93 27.66
C GLU A 55 37.20 -46.82 26.40
N GLU A 56 37.04 -46.14 25.27
CA GLU A 56 37.36 -46.53 23.89
C GLU A 56 36.47 -47.57 23.16
N GLN A 57 35.74 -47.11 22.14
CA GLN A 57 36.08 -47.42 20.74
C GLN A 57 35.15 -46.70 19.75
N ALA A 58 35.79 -46.11 18.74
CA ALA A 58 35.22 -45.41 17.61
C ALA A 58 34.30 -46.30 16.77
N TRP A 59 33.16 -45.76 16.37
CA TRP A 59 32.33 -46.26 15.28
C TRP A 59 32.09 -45.10 14.32
N GLU A 60 32.82 -45.12 13.20
CA GLU A 60 32.51 -44.31 12.02
C GLU A 60 31.18 -44.84 11.47
N THR A 61 30.12 -44.04 11.57
CA THR A 61 28.92 -44.21 10.75
C THR A 61 29.20 -43.57 9.40
N GLU A 62 29.38 -44.42 8.39
CA GLU A 62 29.35 -44.02 6.99
C GLU A 62 27.96 -43.44 6.70
N GLU A 63 27.89 -42.12 6.46
CA GLU A 63 26.73 -41.47 5.89
C GLU A 63 26.68 -41.79 4.39
N GLU A 64 25.77 -42.68 4.01
CA GLU A 64 25.18 -42.69 2.67
C GLU A 64 23.82 -41.98 2.76
N ASP A 65 23.49 -41.23 1.71
CA ASP A 65 22.27 -40.44 1.44
C ASP A 65 22.20 -39.05 2.10
N GLU A 66 21.98 -37.93 1.42
CA GLU A 66 21.33 -37.70 0.12
C GLU A 66 22.10 -36.63 -0.69
N GLY A 67 21.98 -36.70 -2.01
CA GLY A 67 22.67 -35.84 -2.96
C GLY A 67 22.49 -34.36 -2.66
N VAL A 68 23.62 -33.66 -2.51
CA VAL A 68 23.68 -32.21 -2.57
C VAL A 68 23.09 -31.79 -3.91
N GLU A 69 21.91 -31.15 -3.91
CA GLU A 69 21.44 -30.37 -5.06
C GLU A 69 22.38 -29.15 -5.20
N GLU A 70 23.60 -29.40 -5.67
CA GLU A 70 24.48 -28.36 -6.14
C GLU A 70 23.90 -27.78 -7.44
N GLY A 71 23.44 -26.53 -7.38
CA GLY A 71 23.63 -25.62 -8.51
C GLY A 71 22.44 -25.34 -9.44
N MET A 72 21.22 -25.18 -8.93
CA MET A 72 20.31 -24.24 -9.59
C MET A 72 20.66 -22.83 -9.10
N GLU A 73 21.48 -22.10 -9.87
CA GLU A 73 21.63 -20.66 -9.68
C GLU A 73 20.23 -20.03 -9.71
N ALA A 74 19.86 -19.31 -8.65
CA ALA A 74 18.60 -18.58 -8.62
C ALA A 74 18.55 -17.64 -9.83
N GLN A 75 17.45 -17.70 -10.60
CA GLN A 75 17.27 -16.85 -11.78
C GLN A 75 17.31 -15.37 -11.36
N ASP A 76 18.31 -14.64 -11.84
CA ASP A 76 18.41 -13.18 -11.69
C ASP A 76 18.57 -12.53 -13.08
N ASP A 77 17.48 -11.90 -13.52
CA ASP A 77 17.38 -11.17 -14.79
C ASP A 77 17.81 -9.69 -14.64
N SER A 78 18.26 -9.24 -13.46
CA SER A 78 18.65 -7.86 -13.22
C SER A 78 19.99 -7.51 -13.86
N GLU A 79 20.08 -6.30 -14.40
CA GLU A 79 21.31 -5.75 -15.01
C GLU A 79 22.14 -5.00 -13.95
N VAL A 80 21.48 -4.36 -12.98
CA VAL A 80 22.12 -3.62 -11.88
C VAL A 80 21.37 -3.90 -10.58
N THR A 81 22.10 -4.07 -9.48
CA THR A 81 21.55 -4.22 -8.13
C THR A 81 22.09 -3.12 -7.22
N PHE A 82 21.22 -2.46 -6.46
CA PHE A 82 21.57 -1.52 -5.39
C PHE A 82 21.48 -2.26 -4.04
N SER A 83 22.56 -2.27 -3.26
CA SER A 83 22.68 -3.11 -2.05
C SER A 83 23.26 -2.36 -0.84
N GLU A 84 23.13 -1.04 -0.78
CA GLU A 84 23.59 -0.26 0.40
C GLU A 84 22.53 -0.20 1.52
N HIS A 85 21.28 -0.51 1.24
CA HIS A 85 20.26 -0.60 2.29
C HIS A 85 20.56 -1.79 3.22
N SER A 86 20.46 -1.59 4.53
CA SER A 86 20.69 -2.65 5.52
C SER A 86 19.43 -3.39 5.96
N ALA A 87 18.27 -2.98 5.46
CA ALA A 87 16.95 -3.54 5.76
C ALA A 87 16.03 -3.35 4.54
N SER A 88 14.74 -3.70 4.65
CA SER A 88 13.78 -3.73 3.53
C SER A 88 13.73 -2.41 2.76
N VAL A 89 13.57 -2.46 1.44
CA VAL A 89 13.48 -1.25 0.60
C VAL A 89 12.03 -1.02 0.20
N PHE A 90 11.42 0.03 0.75
CA PHE A 90 9.97 0.25 0.70
C PHE A 90 9.48 0.99 -0.54
N CYS A 91 10.26 1.92 -1.09
CA CYS A 91 9.78 2.78 -2.17
C CYS A 91 10.87 3.09 -3.20
N VAL A 92 10.45 3.35 -4.43
CA VAL A 92 11.32 3.79 -5.52
C VAL A 92 10.68 4.83 -6.42
N SER A 93 11.49 5.77 -6.89
CA SER A 93 11.09 6.70 -7.95
C SER A 93 12.23 6.93 -8.93
N LEU A 94 11.87 7.17 -10.20
CA LEU A 94 12.81 7.42 -11.28
C LEU A 94 12.81 8.89 -11.66
N ASP A 95 13.98 9.38 -12.09
CA ASP A 95 14.15 10.73 -12.60
C ASP A 95 13.29 10.93 -13.87
N PRO A 96 12.25 11.81 -13.83
CA PRO A 96 11.31 11.97 -14.93
C PRO A 96 11.89 12.71 -16.15
N THR A 97 13.01 13.43 -15.98
CA THR A 97 13.59 14.31 -17.00
C THR A 97 14.79 13.67 -17.69
N THR A 98 15.75 13.19 -16.91
CA THR A 98 16.99 12.65 -17.45
C THR A 98 16.92 11.15 -17.72
N ASN A 99 16.02 10.43 -17.04
CA ASN A 99 15.94 8.98 -17.11
C ASN A 99 17.26 8.27 -16.71
N THR A 100 18.07 8.90 -15.85
CA THR A 100 19.39 8.34 -15.46
C THR A 100 19.52 8.02 -13.98
N LEU A 101 18.60 8.50 -13.14
CA LEU A 101 18.67 8.35 -11.70
C LEU A 101 17.46 7.62 -11.14
N ALA A 102 17.67 6.96 -10.01
CA ALA A 102 16.63 6.44 -9.13
C ALA A 102 16.82 7.00 -7.72
N VAL A 103 15.74 7.11 -6.96
CA VAL A 103 15.77 7.28 -5.51
C VAL A 103 15.06 6.09 -4.88
N THR A 104 15.63 5.53 -3.81
CA THR A 104 15.04 4.47 -3.00
C THR A 104 14.95 4.91 -1.55
N GLY A 105 13.94 4.45 -0.82
CA GLY A 105 13.80 4.62 0.64
C GLY A 105 13.57 3.27 1.32
N GLY A 106 14.10 3.10 2.53
CA GLY A 106 14.06 1.81 3.23
C GLY A 106 13.80 1.89 4.73
N GLU A 107 13.68 0.70 5.32
CA GLU A 107 13.49 0.43 6.74
C GLU A 107 14.70 0.81 7.60
N ASP A 108 15.84 1.07 6.98
CA ASP A 108 17.08 1.48 7.62
C ASP A 108 17.17 3.01 7.89
N ASP A 109 16.01 3.68 7.93
CA ASP A 109 15.85 5.13 8.11
C ASP A 109 16.63 5.97 7.08
N LYS A 110 16.86 5.40 5.89
CA LYS A 110 17.65 6.05 4.85
C LYS A 110 16.93 6.06 3.52
N ALA A 111 17.32 7.02 2.71
CA ALA A 111 17.10 6.98 1.28
C ALA A 111 18.41 7.22 0.54
N PHE A 112 18.50 6.70 -0.68
CA PHE A 112 19.68 6.83 -1.52
C PHE A 112 19.29 7.26 -2.92
N VAL A 113 20.12 8.11 -3.53
CA VAL A 113 19.99 8.47 -4.94
C VAL A 113 21.09 7.78 -5.73
N TRP A 114 20.70 7.09 -6.79
CA TRP A 114 21.52 6.17 -7.57
C TRP A 114 21.61 6.59 -9.03
N ARG A 115 22.71 6.23 -9.69
CA ARG A 115 22.77 6.22 -11.16
C ARG A 115 22.36 4.84 -11.67
N LEU A 116 21.40 4.82 -12.59
CA LEU A 116 20.85 3.57 -13.15
C LEU A 116 21.87 2.77 -13.97
N SER A 117 22.83 3.43 -14.61
CA SER A 117 23.73 2.77 -15.59
C SER A 117 24.78 1.87 -14.96
N ASP A 118 25.18 2.14 -13.72
CA ASP A 118 26.28 1.47 -13.03
C ASP A 118 25.99 1.16 -11.55
N GLY A 119 24.86 1.63 -11.01
CA GLY A 119 24.51 1.48 -9.60
C GLY A 119 25.31 2.38 -8.67
N GLU A 120 25.99 3.41 -9.17
CA GLU A 120 26.73 4.34 -8.31
C GLU A 120 25.75 5.11 -7.42
N ARG A 121 25.95 5.06 -6.11
CA ARG A 121 25.29 5.95 -5.14
C ARG A 121 25.81 7.38 -5.30
N LEU A 122 24.96 8.30 -5.77
CA LEU A 122 25.30 9.73 -5.88
C LEU A 122 25.37 10.40 -4.51
N PHE A 123 24.35 10.18 -3.66
CA PHE A 123 24.30 10.68 -2.29
C PHE A 123 23.28 9.91 -1.44
N GLU A 124 23.42 10.06 -0.13
CA GLU A 124 22.56 9.50 0.91
C GLU A 124 21.70 10.61 1.51
N CYS A 125 20.40 10.37 1.61
CA CYS A 125 19.42 11.20 2.27
C CYS A 125 19.27 10.74 3.73
N SER A 126 20.19 11.17 4.60
CA SER A 126 20.25 10.74 6.01
C SER A 126 19.52 11.68 6.98
N GLY A 127 19.31 11.22 8.21
CA GLY A 127 18.77 12.04 9.31
C GLY A 127 17.25 11.96 9.47
N HIS A 128 16.64 10.94 8.88
CA HIS A 128 15.27 10.51 9.19
C HIS A 128 15.21 9.91 10.60
N LYS A 129 14.01 9.86 11.18
CA LYS A 129 13.78 9.36 12.55
C LYS A 129 13.19 7.95 12.58
N ASP A 130 12.76 7.47 11.43
CA ASP A 130 12.09 6.19 11.21
C ASP A 130 12.21 5.82 9.72
N SER A 131 11.62 4.69 9.35
CA SER A 131 11.63 4.09 8.02
C SER A 131 11.19 5.07 6.94
N VAL A 132 11.97 5.19 5.86
CA VAL A 132 11.64 6.05 4.71
C VAL A 132 10.69 5.33 3.77
N THR A 133 9.40 5.63 3.89
CA THR A 133 8.32 4.99 3.13
C THR A 133 7.94 5.72 1.86
N CYS A 134 8.33 6.99 1.72
CA CYS A 134 8.02 7.79 0.53
C CYS A 134 9.29 8.45 -0.01
N ALA A 135 9.56 8.29 -1.31
CA ALA A 135 10.63 9.00 -2.00
C ALA A 135 10.22 9.37 -3.44
N GLY A 136 10.61 10.56 -3.91
CA GLY A 136 10.23 10.99 -5.25
C GLY A 136 11.03 12.17 -5.79
N PHE A 137 11.22 12.21 -7.10
CA PHE A 137 11.77 13.36 -7.81
C PHE A 137 10.71 14.42 -8.09
N SER A 138 11.11 15.70 -8.06
CA SER A 138 10.30 16.77 -8.63
C SER A 138 10.15 16.57 -10.15
N HIS A 139 9.11 17.18 -10.73
CA HIS A 139 8.78 17.03 -12.16
C HIS A 139 9.91 17.42 -13.14
N ASP A 140 10.88 18.22 -12.69
CA ASP A 140 12.05 18.68 -13.43
C ASP A 140 13.37 18.11 -12.91
N SER A 141 13.30 17.16 -11.97
CA SER A 141 14.43 16.42 -11.41
C SER A 141 15.45 17.28 -10.65
N VAL A 142 15.07 18.51 -10.29
CA VAL A 142 15.92 19.42 -9.52
C VAL A 142 15.96 19.00 -8.05
N PHE A 143 14.86 18.45 -7.55
CA PHE A 143 14.71 18.06 -6.15
C PHE A 143 14.35 16.59 -5.99
N VAL A 144 14.74 16.03 -4.85
CA VAL A 144 14.28 14.75 -4.32
C VAL A 144 13.61 15.02 -2.98
N ALA A 145 12.40 14.51 -2.78
CA ALA A 145 11.75 14.49 -1.47
C ALA A 145 11.82 13.09 -0.88
N THR A 146 12.02 13.01 0.42
CA THR A 146 11.99 11.78 1.22
C THR A 146 11.12 12.02 2.45
N GLY A 147 10.24 11.08 2.78
CA GLY A 147 9.34 11.13 3.93
C GLY A 147 9.39 9.83 4.71
N ASP A 148 9.53 9.93 6.03
CA ASP A 148 9.54 8.77 6.93
C ASP A 148 8.21 8.55 7.67
N MET A 149 8.05 7.36 8.25
CA MET A 149 6.84 6.95 9.01
C MET A 149 6.53 7.90 10.17
N SER A 150 7.55 8.53 10.78
CA SER A 150 7.35 9.50 11.89
C SER A 150 6.78 10.85 11.43
N GLY A 151 6.71 11.07 10.11
CA GLY A 151 6.22 12.33 9.54
C GLY A 151 7.29 13.33 9.14
N LEU A 152 8.57 12.98 9.21
CA LEU A 152 9.63 13.90 8.82
C LEU A 152 9.86 13.83 7.30
N ILE A 153 9.51 14.92 6.63
CA ILE A 153 9.74 15.15 5.21
C ILE A 153 11.01 15.99 5.06
N LYS A 154 11.91 15.55 4.19
CA LYS A 154 13.13 16.27 3.78
C LYS A 154 13.14 16.45 2.28
N VAL A 155 13.71 17.56 1.81
CA VAL A 155 13.94 17.83 0.39
C VAL A 155 15.39 18.16 0.15
N TRP A 156 15.95 17.50 -0.86
CA TRP A 156 17.34 17.56 -1.25
C TRP A 156 17.46 18.17 -2.64
N GLN A 157 18.46 19.02 -2.85
CA GLN A 157 18.79 19.52 -4.18
C GLN A 157 19.78 18.57 -4.86
N VAL A 158 19.38 17.96 -5.97
CA VAL A 158 20.15 16.90 -6.65
C VAL A 158 21.53 17.38 -7.08
N ALA A 159 21.64 18.62 -7.56
CA ALA A 159 22.89 19.18 -8.06
C ALA A 159 23.94 19.42 -6.96
N THR A 160 23.52 19.85 -5.77
CA THR A 160 24.41 20.18 -4.64
C THR A 160 24.54 19.03 -3.66
N LYS A 161 23.59 18.08 -3.67
CA LYS A 161 23.46 16.97 -2.71
C LYS A 161 23.23 17.45 -1.28
N GLU A 162 22.61 18.62 -1.14
CA GLU A 162 22.33 19.24 0.16
C GLU A 162 20.83 19.20 0.47
N GLU A 163 20.51 19.01 1.75
CA GLU A 163 19.17 19.23 2.28
C GLU A 163 18.86 20.74 2.23
N ILE A 164 17.77 21.10 1.56
CA ILE A 164 17.36 22.51 1.39
C ILE A 164 16.09 22.85 2.18
N TRP A 165 15.34 21.85 2.63
CA TRP A 165 14.08 22.03 3.32
C TRP A 165 13.71 20.77 4.11
N SER A 166 13.06 20.95 5.26
CA SER A 166 12.48 19.86 6.06
C SER A 166 11.24 20.33 6.82
N PHE A 167 10.32 19.41 7.07
CA PHE A 167 9.12 19.67 7.87
C PHE A 167 8.60 18.38 8.51
N GLU A 168 8.00 18.49 9.70
CA GLU A 168 7.43 17.36 10.44
C GLU A 168 5.91 17.50 10.49
N VAL A 169 5.19 16.56 9.87
CA VAL A 169 3.72 16.54 9.80
C VAL A 169 3.05 15.64 10.84
N GLY A 170 3.80 14.78 11.52
CA GLY A 170 3.27 13.60 12.21
C GLY A 170 3.02 12.44 11.24
N ASP A 171 2.57 11.30 11.76
CA ASP A 171 2.47 10.01 11.06
C ASP A 171 2.02 10.15 9.59
N LEU A 172 2.97 9.90 8.67
CA LEU A 172 2.84 10.12 7.24
C LEU A 172 2.28 8.87 6.56
N GLU A 173 1.21 9.05 5.77
CA GLU A 173 0.56 7.96 5.02
C GLU A 173 0.99 7.94 3.54
N TRP A 174 1.14 9.12 2.92
CA TRP A 174 1.59 9.25 1.53
C TRP A 174 2.19 10.62 1.27
N MET A 175 3.01 10.71 0.23
CA MET A 175 3.60 11.95 -0.26
C MET A 175 3.66 11.94 -1.80
N GLU A 176 3.38 13.09 -2.42
CA GLU A 176 3.47 13.23 -3.87
C GLU A 176 3.94 14.64 -4.29
N TRP A 177 4.80 14.69 -5.30
CA TRP A 177 5.14 15.93 -5.99
C TRP A 177 4.01 16.38 -6.92
N HIS A 178 3.75 17.67 -6.94
CA HIS A 178 2.92 18.28 -7.95
C HIS A 178 3.54 18.09 -9.35
N PRO A 179 2.77 17.67 -10.38
CA PRO A 179 3.32 17.23 -11.67
C PRO A 179 3.95 18.35 -12.52
N GLN A 180 3.82 19.62 -12.10
CA GLN A 180 4.24 20.79 -12.89
C GLN A 180 4.87 21.91 -12.06
N ALA A 181 5.05 21.73 -10.75
CA ALA A 181 5.61 22.76 -9.89
C ALA A 181 6.36 22.14 -8.71
N HIS A 182 7.27 22.91 -8.10
CA HIS A 182 7.92 22.56 -6.84
C HIS A 182 6.97 22.72 -5.66
N VAL A 183 5.94 21.88 -5.65
CA VAL A 183 4.93 21.80 -4.60
C VAL A 183 4.85 20.34 -4.16
N LEU A 184 4.92 20.10 -2.86
CA LEU A 184 4.72 18.77 -2.27
C LEU A 184 3.34 18.70 -1.64
N LEU A 185 2.71 17.54 -1.73
CA LEU A 185 1.53 17.18 -0.96
C LEU A 185 1.83 15.96 -0.10
N ALA A 186 1.17 15.88 1.06
CA ALA A 186 1.24 14.73 1.94
C ALA A 186 -0.10 14.51 2.66
N GLY A 187 -0.40 13.27 3.02
CA GLY A 187 -1.50 12.91 3.90
C GLY A 187 -1.01 12.26 5.19
N THR A 188 -1.74 12.48 6.27
CA THR A 188 -1.37 12.02 7.61
C THR A 188 -2.43 11.13 8.24
N ALA A 189 -2.04 10.36 9.26
CA ALA A 189 -2.92 9.44 9.99
C ALA A 189 -4.05 10.16 10.75
N ASP A 190 -3.89 11.46 11.07
CA ASP A 190 -4.96 12.28 11.65
C ASP A 190 -6.04 12.72 10.63
N GLY A 191 -5.85 12.35 9.35
CA GLY A 191 -6.75 12.65 8.24
C GLY A 191 -6.52 13.99 7.57
N ASN A 192 -5.56 14.79 8.03
CA ASN A 192 -5.20 16.01 7.33
C ASN A 192 -4.40 15.69 6.07
N SER A 193 -4.46 16.62 5.11
CA SER A 193 -3.50 16.67 4.03
C SER A 193 -2.83 18.04 4.00
N TRP A 194 -1.59 18.06 3.57
CA TRP A 194 -0.73 19.24 3.60
C TRP A 194 -0.22 19.52 2.20
N MET A 195 0.08 20.79 1.93
CA MET A 195 0.68 21.23 0.68
C MET A 195 1.68 22.34 0.93
N TRP A 196 2.90 22.17 0.45
CA TRP A 196 3.99 23.13 0.61
C TRP A 196 4.55 23.56 -0.71
N LYS A 197 4.84 24.85 -0.84
CA LYS A 197 5.72 25.34 -1.90
C LYS A 197 7.17 25.21 -1.44
N ILE A 198 7.99 24.57 -2.27
CA ILE A 198 9.39 24.30 -1.96
C ILE A 198 10.28 25.23 -2.79
N PRO A 199 11.35 25.84 -2.21
CA PRO A 199 11.80 25.70 -0.82
C PRO A 199 11.24 26.75 0.15
N SER A 200 10.28 27.60 -0.27
CA SER A 200 9.80 28.69 0.60
C SER A 200 9.11 28.21 1.88
N GLY A 201 8.59 26.99 1.89
CA GLY A 201 7.85 26.40 3.01
C GLY A 201 6.45 26.99 3.19
N GLU A 202 5.96 27.80 2.25
CA GLU A 202 4.58 28.31 2.29
C GLU A 202 3.61 27.14 2.29
N CYS A 203 2.83 27.02 3.36
CA CYS A 203 2.05 25.82 3.68
C CYS A 203 0.55 26.09 3.62
N LYS A 204 -0.20 25.09 3.15
CA LYS A 204 -1.67 25.02 3.23
C LYS A 204 -2.09 23.65 3.73
N THR A 205 -3.11 23.62 4.59
CA THR A 205 -3.68 22.38 5.15
C THR A 205 -5.10 22.17 4.61
N PHE A 206 -5.45 20.91 4.35
CA PHE A 206 -6.74 20.43 3.90
C PHE A 206 -7.29 19.49 4.98
N GLN A 207 -8.30 19.95 5.72
CA GLN A 207 -8.84 19.19 6.86
C GLN A 207 -9.76 18.07 6.39
N GLY A 208 -9.33 16.82 6.59
CA GLY A 208 -10.10 15.62 6.25
C GLY A 208 -11.11 15.18 7.32
N PRO A 209 -11.56 13.91 7.28
CA PRO A 209 -12.58 13.36 8.17
C PRO A 209 -12.12 12.86 9.55
N SER A 210 -10.97 13.28 10.08
CA SER A 210 -10.44 12.81 11.39
C SER A 210 -10.21 11.29 11.46
N CYS A 211 -9.84 10.70 10.33
CA CYS A 211 -9.33 9.33 10.19
C CYS A 211 -8.23 9.34 9.11
N PRO A 212 -7.30 8.36 9.12
CA PRO A 212 -6.13 8.33 8.24
C PRO A 212 -6.46 8.63 6.78
N ALA A 213 -5.66 9.54 6.20
CA ALA A 213 -5.67 9.83 4.77
C ALA A 213 -4.79 8.79 4.06
N THR A 214 -5.31 7.59 3.82
CA THR A 214 -4.54 6.40 3.42
C THR A 214 -3.92 6.47 2.02
N CYS A 215 -4.48 7.27 1.12
CA CYS A 215 -3.89 7.46 -0.21
C CYS A 215 -4.27 8.82 -0.80
N GLY A 216 -3.42 9.33 -1.70
CA GLY A 216 -3.63 10.62 -2.36
C GLY A 216 -3.11 10.65 -3.78
N ARG A 217 -3.72 11.52 -4.60
CA ARG A 217 -3.21 11.83 -5.94
C ARG A 217 -3.47 13.27 -6.37
N VAL A 218 -2.46 13.97 -6.85
CA VAL A 218 -2.62 15.23 -7.61
C VAL A 218 -3.09 14.91 -9.03
N LEU A 219 -4.17 15.56 -9.48
CA LEU A 219 -4.66 15.36 -10.85
C LEU A 219 -3.70 16.02 -11.87
N PRO A 220 -3.61 15.50 -13.11
CA PRO A 220 -2.73 16.04 -14.15
C PRO A 220 -2.93 17.53 -14.49
N ASP A 221 -4.09 18.09 -14.14
CA ASP A 221 -4.38 19.52 -14.30
C ASP A 221 -3.65 20.43 -13.28
N GLY A 222 -3.05 19.85 -12.24
CA GLY A 222 -2.35 20.54 -11.16
C GLY A 222 -3.23 21.43 -10.27
N LYS A 223 -4.55 21.34 -10.43
CA LYS A 223 -5.53 22.21 -9.74
C LYS A 223 -6.35 21.45 -8.74
N ARG A 224 -6.45 20.14 -8.91
CA ARG A 224 -7.25 19.26 -8.06
C ARG A 224 -6.39 18.13 -7.50
N ALA A 225 -6.80 17.62 -6.35
CA ALA A 225 -6.27 16.38 -5.79
C ALA A 225 -7.42 15.50 -5.30
N VAL A 226 -7.17 14.20 -5.22
CA VAL A 226 -8.08 13.21 -4.65
C VAL A 226 -7.40 12.61 -3.44
N VAL A 227 -8.13 12.48 -2.34
CA VAL A 227 -7.65 11.83 -1.11
C VAL A 227 -8.66 10.78 -0.70
N GLY A 228 -8.18 9.57 -0.47
CA GLY A 228 -8.90 8.45 0.11
C GLY A 228 -8.62 8.33 1.60
N TYR A 229 -9.60 7.83 2.36
CA TYR A 229 -9.53 7.74 3.80
C TYR A 229 -9.87 6.34 4.31
N GLU A 230 -9.45 6.04 5.54
CA GLU A 230 -9.71 4.77 6.23
C GLU A 230 -11.21 4.47 6.39
N ASP A 231 -12.05 5.50 6.53
CA ASP A 231 -13.50 5.34 6.71
C ASP A 231 -14.28 5.06 5.41
N GLY A 232 -13.58 4.88 4.28
CA GLY A 232 -14.19 4.68 2.96
C GLY A 232 -14.58 5.98 2.25
N THR A 233 -14.36 7.15 2.86
CA THR A 233 -14.60 8.45 2.23
C THR A 233 -13.59 8.73 1.13
N VAL A 234 -14.04 9.39 0.06
CA VAL A 234 -13.18 9.99 -0.97
C VAL A 234 -13.46 11.48 -1.04
N ARG A 235 -12.43 12.32 -1.01
CA ARG A 235 -12.57 13.77 -1.24
C ARG A 235 -11.80 14.21 -2.47
N ILE A 236 -12.45 15.00 -3.31
CA ILE A 236 -11.81 15.74 -4.41
C ILE A 236 -11.67 17.19 -3.96
N TRP A 237 -10.46 17.73 -4.02
CA TRP A 237 -10.10 19.04 -3.51
C TRP A 237 -9.78 20.03 -4.63
N ASP A 238 -10.08 21.30 -4.43
CA ASP A 238 -9.49 22.42 -5.19
C ASP A 238 -8.24 22.89 -4.43
N LEU A 239 -7.06 22.70 -5.02
CA LEU A 239 -5.77 23.00 -4.38
C LEU A 239 -5.57 24.51 -4.16
N LYS A 240 -6.09 25.33 -5.07
CA LYS A 240 -5.96 26.79 -4.96
C LYS A 240 -6.85 27.34 -3.85
N GLN A 241 -8.09 26.88 -3.77
CA GLN A 241 -9.06 27.36 -2.78
C GLN A 241 -8.86 26.70 -1.43
N GLY A 242 -8.41 25.45 -1.37
CA GLY A 242 -8.36 24.67 -0.13
C GLY A 242 -9.71 24.10 0.28
N SER A 243 -10.68 24.01 -0.65
CA SER A 243 -12.04 23.54 -0.39
C SER A 243 -12.27 22.17 -1.03
N SER A 244 -13.10 21.36 -0.39
CA SER A 244 -13.55 20.09 -0.97
C SER A 244 -14.61 20.40 -2.05
N LEU A 245 -14.32 19.99 -3.27
CA LEU A 245 -15.24 20.06 -4.40
C LEU A 245 -16.31 18.98 -4.31
N HIS A 246 -15.89 17.75 -3.97
CA HIS A 246 -16.76 16.57 -3.87
C HIS A 246 -16.36 15.72 -2.67
N VAL A 247 -17.36 15.14 -2.00
CA VAL A 247 -17.21 14.17 -0.90
C VAL A 247 -18.07 12.95 -1.23
N LEU A 248 -17.44 11.82 -1.51
CA LEU A 248 -18.12 10.54 -1.74
C LEU A 248 -18.05 9.73 -0.45
N LYS A 249 -19.21 9.38 0.10
CA LYS A 249 -19.36 8.63 1.35
C LYS A 249 -20.62 7.78 1.33
N GLY A 250 -20.76 6.85 2.26
CA GLY A 250 -21.92 5.94 2.28
C GLY A 250 -21.97 5.12 0.99
N GLN A 251 -23.12 5.09 0.30
CA GLN A 251 -23.29 4.30 -0.93
C GLN A 251 -22.38 4.76 -2.08
N ASP A 252 -22.06 6.06 -2.13
CA ASP A 252 -21.16 6.61 -3.14
C ASP A 252 -19.68 6.38 -2.77
N GLY A 253 -19.37 6.25 -1.48
CA GLY A 253 -18.03 5.90 -0.96
C GLY A 253 -17.79 4.38 -0.86
N HIS A 254 -16.61 3.99 -0.39
CA HIS A 254 -16.26 2.59 -0.13
C HIS A 254 -16.80 2.13 1.23
N GLN A 255 -16.90 0.80 1.42
CA GLN A 255 -17.33 0.19 2.69
C GLN A 255 -16.15 -0.32 3.53
N GLY A 256 -14.95 0.20 3.26
CA GLY A 256 -13.73 -0.04 4.00
C GLY A 256 -12.64 0.93 3.59
N PRO A 257 -11.47 0.86 4.25
CA PRO A 257 -10.29 1.65 3.94
C PRO A 257 -9.97 1.70 2.45
N LEU A 258 -9.63 2.89 1.96
CA LEU A 258 -9.05 3.02 0.64
C LEU A 258 -7.59 2.61 0.66
N THR A 259 -7.17 1.91 -0.38
CA THR A 259 -5.82 1.37 -0.53
C THR A 259 -5.05 2.11 -1.62
N CYS A 260 -5.74 2.54 -2.67
CA CYS A 260 -5.09 3.19 -3.81
C CYS A 260 -6.04 4.14 -4.55
N VAL A 261 -5.44 5.11 -5.23
CA VAL A 261 -6.14 6.06 -6.09
C VAL A 261 -5.33 6.32 -7.36
N THR A 262 -6.03 6.37 -8.49
CA THR A 262 -5.44 6.70 -9.79
C THR A 262 -6.30 7.64 -10.63
N SER A 263 -5.71 8.28 -11.62
CA SER A 263 -6.39 9.18 -12.55
C SER A 263 -5.98 8.88 -13.97
N ASN A 264 -6.89 9.15 -14.91
CA ASN A 264 -6.57 9.07 -16.33
C ASN A 264 -5.77 10.30 -16.79
N LYS A 265 -5.21 10.24 -18.00
CA LYS A 265 -4.26 11.24 -18.52
C LYS A 265 -4.76 12.70 -18.51
N ASP A 266 -6.05 12.92 -18.71
CA ASP A 266 -6.65 14.27 -18.69
C ASP A 266 -7.22 14.66 -17.31
N GLY A 267 -7.18 13.75 -16.33
CA GLY A 267 -7.73 13.94 -15.00
C GLY A 267 -9.25 14.08 -14.94
N SER A 268 -9.99 13.71 -16.00
CA SER A 268 -11.46 13.73 -16.00
C SER A 268 -12.09 12.54 -15.27
N LEU A 269 -11.35 11.43 -15.19
CA LEU A 269 -11.73 10.22 -14.49
C LEU A 269 -10.71 9.87 -13.40
N VAL A 270 -11.22 9.36 -12.30
CA VAL A 270 -10.45 8.88 -11.15
C VAL A 270 -10.92 7.48 -10.84
N MET A 271 -10.01 6.58 -10.49
CA MET A 271 -10.34 5.29 -9.90
C MET A 271 -9.87 5.24 -8.45
N THR A 272 -10.69 4.67 -7.58
CA THR A 272 -10.36 4.41 -6.17
C THR A 272 -10.54 2.94 -5.86
N GLY A 273 -9.61 2.37 -5.09
CA GLY A 273 -9.59 0.97 -4.68
C GLY A 273 -9.67 0.87 -3.17
N SER A 274 -10.18 -0.26 -2.67
CA SER A 274 -10.40 -0.47 -1.26
C SER A 274 -10.28 -1.94 -0.88
N VAL A 275 -10.08 -2.17 0.43
CA VAL A 275 -10.22 -3.48 1.07
C VAL A 275 -11.64 -4.05 0.98
N ASP A 276 -12.64 -3.26 0.57
CA ASP A 276 -13.99 -3.76 0.27
C ASP A 276 -14.09 -4.57 -1.05
N CYS A 277 -12.94 -4.92 -1.64
CA CYS A 277 -12.78 -5.66 -2.90
C CYS A 277 -13.33 -4.92 -4.14
N HIS A 278 -13.75 -3.67 -4.01
CA HIS A 278 -14.28 -2.90 -5.13
C HIS A 278 -13.32 -1.81 -5.57
N ALA A 279 -13.30 -1.59 -6.88
CA ALA A 279 -12.77 -0.36 -7.45
C ALA A 279 -13.92 0.49 -7.99
N LYS A 280 -13.89 1.80 -7.74
CA LYS A 280 -14.90 2.74 -8.25
C LYS A 280 -14.27 3.68 -9.27
N LEU A 281 -14.97 3.90 -10.38
CA LEU A 281 -14.63 4.91 -11.38
C LEU A 281 -15.50 6.14 -11.15
N VAL A 282 -14.88 7.31 -10.99
CA VAL A 282 -15.54 8.56 -10.63
C VAL A 282 -15.21 9.64 -11.65
N ASN A 283 -16.22 10.40 -12.08
CA ASN A 283 -15.99 11.61 -12.86
C ASN A 283 -15.53 12.74 -11.93
N SER A 284 -14.29 13.18 -12.10
CA SER A 284 -13.63 14.11 -11.16
C SER A 284 -14.22 15.52 -11.17
N ALA A 285 -14.90 15.92 -12.24
CA ALA A 285 -15.54 17.23 -12.35
C ALA A 285 -16.89 17.29 -11.63
N THR A 286 -17.63 16.18 -11.63
CA THR A 286 -19.00 16.11 -11.10
C THR A 286 -19.13 15.32 -9.79
N GLY A 287 -18.10 14.58 -9.39
CA GLY A 287 -18.12 13.72 -8.21
C GLY A 287 -18.98 12.45 -8.36
N LYS A 288 -19.53 12.20 -9.55
CA LYS A 288 -20.42 11.07 -9.79
C LYS A 288 -19.65 9.78 -10.01
N VAL A 289 -20.05 8.71 -9.33
CA VAL A 289 -19.60 7.35 -9.63
C VAL A 289 -20.18 6.92 -10.98
N VAL A 290 -19.28 6.60 -11.91
CA VAL A 290 -19.58 6.17 -13.28
C VAL A 290 -19.73 4.66 -13.37
N CYS A 291 -18.88 3.93 -12.64
CA CYS A 291 -18.84 2.47 -12.64
C CYS A 291 -18.31 1.95 -11.30
N VAL A 292 -18.73 0.76 -10.91
CA VAL A 292 -18.15 0.01 -9.79
C VAL A 292 -17.68 -1.33 -10.35
N PHE A 293 -16.36 -1.54 -10.34
CA PHE A 293 -15.73 -2.79 -10.71
C PHE A 293 -15.76 -3.72 -9.51
N LYS A 294 -16.38 -4.88 -9.70
CA LYS A 294 -16.51 -5.91 -8.69
C LYS A 294 -15.84 -7.17 -9.19
N MET A 295 -15.11 -7.82 -8.31
CA MET A 295 -14.61 -9.17 -8.56
C MET A 295 -15.62 -10.15 -7.99
N GLU A 296 -16.29 -10.91 -8.86
CA GLU A 296 -17.01 -12.10 -8.42
C GLU A 296 -15.94 -13.15 -8.09
N SER A 297 -15.78 -13.50 -6.81
CA SER A 297 -14.83 -14.54 -6.37
C SER A 297 -15.10 -15.81 -7.19
N ALA A 298 -14.06 -16.30 -7.86
CA ALA A 298 -14.14 -17.47 -8.72
C ALA A 298 -14.04 -18.79 -7.93
N ALA A 299 -13.97 -18.75 -6.59
CA ALA A 299 -13.87 -19.94 -5.76
C ALA A 299 -15.20 -20.28 -5.07
N SER A 300 -15.52 -21.57 -5.05
CA SER A 300 -16.55 -22.14 -4.19
C SER A 300 -16.33 -21.65 -2.76
N LYS A 301 -17.38 -21.04 -2.18
CA LYS A 301 -17.52 -20.69 -0.76
C LYS A 301 -16.44 -21.35 0.12
N PRO A 302 -15.50 -20.60 0.72
CA PRO A 302 -14.54 -21.19 1.64
C PRO A 302 -15.30 -21.93 2.75
N PRO A 303 -14.70 -22.99 3.32
CA PRO A 303 -15.27 -23.64 4.50
C PRO A 303 -15.61 -22.56 5.54
N ALA A 304 -16.78 -22.70 6.17
CA ALA A 304 -17.31 -21.68 7.07
C ALA A 304 -16.30 -21.37 8.19
N GLY A 305 -15.69 -20.19 8.15
CA GLY A 305 -14.76 -19.73 9.19
C GLY A 305 -13.65 -18.79 8.70
N GLU A 306 -13.29 -18.85 7.42
CA GLU A 306 -12.24 -17.98 6.85
C GLU A 306 -12.89 -16.99 5.88
N ALA A 307 -12.86 -15.70 6.24
CA ALA A 307 -13.17 -14.64 5.29
C ALA A 307 -12.04 -14.60 4.26
N GLU A 308 -12.34 -14.75 2.97
CA GLU A 308 -11.34 -14.44 1.93
C GLU A 308 -10.98 -12.97 2.05
N SER A 309 -9.81 -12.68 2.62
CA SER A 309 -9.27 -11.32 2.74
C SER A 309 -8.63 -10.95 1.41
N ASN A 310 -9.45 -10.61 0.42
CA ASN A 310 -8.98 -9.98 -0.80
C ASN A 310 -9.18 -8.46 -0.69
N SER A 311 -8.45 -7.71 -1.50
CA SER A 311 -8.45 -6.25 -1.52
C SER A 311 -7.95 -5.76 -2.87
N VAL A 312 -8.39 -4.57 -3.26
CA VAL A 312 -7.82 -3.90 -4.44
C VAL A 312 -6.50 -3.26 -4.02
N GLU A 313 -5.40 -3.59 -4.65
CA GLU A 313 -4.07 -3.07 -4.28
C GLU A 313 -3.56 -2.04 -5.29
N SER A 314 -3.93 -2.18 -6.57
CA SER A 314 -3.44 -1.26 -7.59
C SER A 314 -4.41 -1.03 -8.73
N LEU A 315 -4.29 0.14 -9.35
CA LEU A 315 -5.22 0.65 -10.34
C LEU A 315 -4.49 1.39 -11.45
N GLY A 316 -4.98 1.29 -12.68
CA GLY A 316 -4.40 2.04 -13.78
C GLY A 316 -5.28 2.16 -15.01
N PHE A 317 -5.02 3.19 -15.79
CA PHE A 317 -5.69 3.46 -17.06
C PHE A 317 -4.76 3.17 -18.23
N CYS A 318 -5.29 2.53 -19.26
CA CYS A 318 -4.60 2.44 -20.53
C CYS A 318 -4.64 3.80 -21.24
N ASN A 319 -3.49 4.27 -21.75
CA ASN A 319 -3.39 5.57 -22.41
C ASN A 319 -3.77 5.54 -23.90
N VAL A 320 -3.86 4.36 -24.51
CA VAL A 320 -4.14 4.19 -25.95
C VAL A 320 -5.51 3.58 -26.25
N MET A 321 -6.17 2.99 -25.26
CA MET A 321 -7.48 2.37 -25.37
C MET A 321 -8.34 2.71 -24.16
N PRO A 322 -9.68 2.64 -24.24
CA PRO A 322 -10.57 2.89 -23.10
C PRO A 322 -10.60 1.68 -22.14
N LEU A 323 -9.42 1.25 -21.66
CA LEU A 323 -9.26 0.16 -20.71
C LEU A 323 -8.81 0.67 -19.36
N ALA A 324 -9.23 -0.04 -18.31
CA ALA A 324 -8.73 0.12 -16.96
C ALA A 324 -8.28 -1.24 -16.41
N ALA A 325 -7.28 -1.26 -15.55
CA ALA A 325 -6.85 -2.45 -14.83
C ALA A 325 -7.06 -2.27 -13.32
N VAL A 326 -7.41 -3.38 -12.67
CA VAL A 326 -7.50 -3.52 -11.22
C VAL A 326 -6.65 -4.73 -10.81
N GLY A 327 -5.65 -4.49 -9.99
CA GLY A 327 -4.81 -5.52 -9.37
C GLY A 327 -5.29 -5.82 -7.96
N TYR A 328 -5.34 -7.10 -7.61
CA TYR A 328 -5.88 -7.60 -6.35
C TYR A 328 -4.82 -8.36 -5.54
N LEU A 329 -5.00 -8.40 -4.22
CA LEU A 329 -4.14 -9.12 -3.28
C LEU A 329 -4.16 -10.64 -3.49
N ASP A 330 -5.20 -11.19 -4.11
CA ASP A 330 -5.27 -12.61 -4.48
C ASP A 330 -4.49 -12.98 -5.76
N GLY A 331 -3.78 -12.02 -6.37
CA GLY A 331 -3.02 -12.22 -7.61
C GLY A 331 -3.84 -12.03 -8.89
N THR A 332 -5.12 -11.68 -8.78
CA THR A 332 -5.95 -11.38 -9.95
C THR A 332 -5.58 -10.01 -10.54
N LEU A 333 -5.28 -9.98 -11.84
CA LEU A 333 -5.28 -8.77 -12.66
C LEU A 333 -6.54 -8.75 -13.54
N ALA A 334 -7.47 -7.86 -13.23
CA ALA A 334 -8.71 -7.69 -13.98
C ALA A 334 -8.63 -6.48 -14.91
N ILE A 335 -8.86 -6.68 -16.21
CA ILE A 335 -8.83 -5.63 -17.21
C ILE A 335 -10.25 -5.40 -17.72
N TYR A 336 -10.75 -4.18 -17.54
CA TYR A 336 -12.10 -3.77 -17.89
C TYR A 336 -12.10 -2.84 -19.09
N ASP A 337 -13.15 -2.93 -19.90
CA ASP A 337 -13.49 -1.91 -20.88
C ASP A 337 -14.34 -0.83 -20.22
N ILE A 338 -13.84 0.40 -20.20
CA ILE A 338 -14.47 1.53 -19.50
C ILE A 338 -15.80 1.92 -20.18
N SER A 339 -15.87 1.80 -21.50
CA SER A 339 -17.05 2.25 -22.27
C SER A 339 -18.25 1.32 -22.08
N THR A 340 -17.98 0.03 -22.04
CA THR A 340 -19.01 -1.03 -21.86
C THR A 340 -19.15 -1.47 -20.41
N GLN A 341 -18.24 -1.05 -19.53
CA GLN A 341 -18.20 -1.42 -18.11
C GLN A 341 -18.12 -2.94 -17.89
N SER A 342 -17.44 -3.64 -18.79
CA SER A 342 -17.37 -5.11 -18.81
C SER A 342 -15.95 -5.60 -18.57
N LEU A 343 -15.82 -6.72 -17.85
CA LEU A 343 -14.55 -7.42 -17.70
C LEU A 343 -14.14 -7.99 -19.05
N ARG A 344 -12.95 -7.64 -19.53
CA ARG A 344 -12.37 -8.17 -20.78
C ARG A 344 -11.42 -9.31 -20.53
N GLN A 345 -10.47 -9.11 -19.62
CA GLN A 345 -9.43 -10.09 -19.33
C GLN A 345 -9.30 -10.29 -17.82
N ARG A 346 -9.01 -11.52 -17.45
CA ARG A 346 -8.61 -11.91 -16.10
C ARG A 346 -7.29 -12.67 -16.22
N CYS A 347 -6.23 -12.11 -15.67
CA CYS A 347 -4.90 -12.70 -15.64
C CYS A 347 -4.58 -13.09 -14.20
N LEU A 348 -3.91 -14.22 -13.99
CA LEU A 348 -3.64 -14.77 -12.65
C LEU A 348 -2.14 -14.76 -12.40
N HIS A 349 -1.75 -14.25 -11.24
CA HIS A 349 -0.40 -14.33 -10.68
C HIS A 349 -0.34 -15.45 -9.65
N GLU A 350 0.87 -15.92 -9.33
CA GLU A 350 1.11 -16.93 -8.30
C GLU A 350 0.88 -16.38 -6.88
N SER A 351 1.02 -15.07 -6.72
CA SER A 351 0.86 -14.35 -5.46
C SER A 351 0.23 -12.97 -5.68
N GLY A 352 -0.05 -12.25 -4.59
CA GLY A 352 -0.73 -10.96 -4.60
C GLY A 352 -0.02 -9.90 -5.43
N ILE A 353 -0.79 -9.10 -6.15
CA ILE A 353 -0.27 -7.96 -6.91
C ILE A 353 -0.06 -6.80 -5.95
N VAL A 354 1.13 -6.21 -5.98
CA VAL A 354 1.48 -5.05 -5.15
C VAL A 354 1.21 -3.76 -5.91
N GLN A 355 1.70 -3.68 -7.16
CA GLN A 355 1.50 -2.49 -7.98
C GLN A 355 1.33 -2.86 -9.46
N LEU A 356 0.63 -2.00 -10.20
CA LEU A 356 0.55 -2.06 -11.64
C LEU A 356 0.83 -0.69 -12.28
N LEU A 357 1.49 -0.69 -13.43
CA LEU A 357 1.81 0.50 -14.22
C LEU A 357 1.52 0.24 -15.69
N TRP A 358 0.85 1.17 -16.37
CA TRP A 358 0.57 1.06 -17.80
C TRP A 358 1.68 1.68 -18.62
N GLU A 359 2.02 1.04 -19.73
CA GLU A 359 2.88 1.66 -20.72
C GLU A 359 2.17 2.86 -21.36
N ASP A 360 2.88 3.98 -21.50
CA ASP A 360 2.33 5.22 -22.07
C ASP A 360 1.97 5.10 -23.55
N SER A 361 2.71 4.26 -24.29
CA SER A 361 2.66 4.19 -25.75
C SER A 361 1.83 3.02 -26.29
N SER A 362 1.46 2.08 -25.41
CA SER A 362 0.92 0.79 -25.82
C SER A 362 -0.15 0.28 -24.84
N ALA A 363 -0.69 -0.90 -25.12
CA ALA A 363 -1.65 -1.58 -24.26
C ALA A 363 -1.00 -2.64 -23.37
N VAL A 364 0.29 -2.47 -23.05
CA VAL A 364 1.00 -3.32 -22.10
C VAL A 364 0.80 -2.78 -20.70
N VAL A 365 0.51 -3.68 -19.76
CA VAL A 365 0.47 -3.39 -18.33
C VAL A 365 1.56 -4.19 -17.64
N TYR A 366 2.36 -3.50 -16.83
CA TYR A 366 3.37 -4.05 -15.95
C TYR A 366 2.73 -4.32 -14.60
N THR A 367 3.08 -5.43 -13.98
CA THR A 367 2.69 -5.77 -12.61
C THR A 367 3.91 -6.24 -11.85
N CYS A 368 3.98 -5.91 -10.56
CA CYS A 368 4.84 -6.61 -9.61
C CYS A 368 3.98 -7.34 -8.58
N SER A 369 4.51 -8.44 -8.05
CA SER A 369 3.80 -9.28 -7.09
C SER A 369 4.69 -9.74 -5.95
N LEU A 370 4.05 -10.24 -4.90
CA LEU A 370 4.69 -10.72 -3.67
C LEU A 370 5.58 -11.97 -3.89
N ASP A 371 5.54 -12.57 -5.08
CA ASP A 371 6.44 -13.67 -5.47
C ASP A 371 7.80 -13.21 -6.02
N GLY A 372 8.11 -11.92 -5.89
CA GLY A 372 9.40 -11.35 -6.30
C GLY A 372 9.54 -11.14 -7.81
N ALA A 373 8.45 -11.23 -8.58
CA ALA A 373 8.49 -11.15 -10.05
C ALA A 373 7.81 -9.89 -10.61
N VAL A 374 8.38 -9.37 -11.71
CA VAL A 374 7.75 -8.37 -12.57
C VAL A 374 7.23 -9.05 -13.83
N ARG A 375 5.97 -8.76 -14.20
CA ARG A 375 5.32 -9.35 -15.38
C ARG A 375 4.76 -8.28 -16.30
N LEU A 376 4.86 -8.53 -17.59
CA LEU A 376 4.30 -7.68 -18.65
C LEU A 376 3.14 -8.43 -19.30
N TRP A 377 1.99 -7.77 -19.44
CA TRP A 377 0.78 -8.38 -19.99
C TRP A 377 0.26 -7.59 -21.18
N ASP A 378 -0.11 -8.26 -22.27
CA ASP A 378 -0.87 -7.64 -23.35
C ASP A 378 -2.34 -7.53 -22.94
N ALA A 379 -2.78 -6.33 -22.59
CA ALA A 379 -4.13 -6.08 -22.08
C ALA A 379 -5.25 -6.39 -23.10
N ARG A 380 -4.93 -6.51 -24.39
CA ARG A 380 -5.92 -6.86 -25.43
C ARG A 380 -6.34 -8.31 -25.31
N CYS A 381 -5.39 -9.20 -25.01
CA CYS A 381 -5.60 -10.65 -25.04
C CYS A 381 -5.37 -11.36 -23.71
N GLY A 382 -4.86 -10.66 -22.68
CA GLY A 382 -4.61 -11.22 -21.35
C GLY A 382 -3.42 -12.18 -21.30
N LYS A 383 -2.55 -12.17 -22.33
CA LYS A 383 -1.36 -13.03 -22.37
C LYS A 383 -0.19 -12.31 -21.71
N MET A 384 0.54 -13.05 -20.88
CA MET A 384 1.85 -12.64 -20.39
C MET A 384 2.83 -12.59 -21.57
N ILE A 385 3.54 -11.48 -21.69
CA ILE A 385 4.56 -11.22 -22.70
C ILE A 385 5.93 -11.68 -22.17
N SER A 386 6.27 -11.23 -20.96
CA SER A 386 7.55 -11.50 -20.31
C SER A 386 7.37 -11.55 -18.79
N GLU A 387 8.30 -12.26 -18.14
CA GLU A 387 8.47 -12.33 -16.69
C GLU A 387 9.95 -12.07 -16.39
N TYR A 388 10.22 -11.29 -15.34
CA TYR A 388 11.56 -10.97 -14.85
C TYR A 388 11.65 -11.32 -13.37
N ARG A 389 12.68 -12.07 -12.98
CA ARG A 389 12.94 -12.51 -11.61
C ARG A 389 14.34 -12.10 -11.16
N GLY A 390 14.57 -12.11 -9.85
CA GLY A 390 15.90 -11.85 -9.28
C GLY A 390 15.88 -11.54 -7.80
N HIS A 391 14.75 -11.07 -7.27
CA HIS A 391 14.57 -10.89 -5.84
C HIS A 391 14.39 -12.23 -5.13
N SER A 392 14.94 -12.34 -3.91
CA SER A 392 14.75 -13.51 -3.04
C SER A 392 13.59 -13.36 -2.05
N ALA A 393 12.90 -12.21 -2.08
CA ALA A 393 11.73 -11.87 -1.29
C ALA A 393 10.70 -11.12 -2.15
N GLU A 394 9.58 -10.71 -1.53
CA GLU A 394 8.52 -9.95 -2.18
C GLU A 394 9.02 -8.60 -2.73
N ILE A 395 8.46 -8.17 -3.86
CA ILE A 395 8.62 -6.79 -4.34
C ILE A 395 7.66 -5.89 -3.56
N LEU A 396 8.15 -4.75 -3.08
CA LEU A 396 7.40 -3.79 -2.27
C LEU A 396 6.98 -2.56 -3.07
N ASP A 397 7.75 -2.15 -4.07
CA ASP A 397 7.41 -1.09 -5.02
C ASP A 397 8.17 -1.30 -6.34
N PHE A 398 7.68 -0.69 -7.42
CA PHE A 398 8.42 -0.62 -8.68
C PHE A 398 8.06 0.61 -9.51
N ALA A 399 9.05 1.09 -10.27
CA ALA A 399 8.89 2.18 -11.21
C ALA A 399 9.31 1.74 -12.62
N VAL A 400 8.57 2.19 -13.62
CA VAL A 400 8.93 2.05 -15.04
C VAL A 400 9.37 3.42 -15.55
N ASN A 401 10.46 3.45 -16.31
CA ASN A 401 10.89 4.70 -16.90
C ASN A 401 10.02 5.14 -18.09
N LYS A 402 10.18 6.40 -18.51
CA LYS A 402 9.31 7.06 -19.49
C LYS A 402 9.29 6.41 -20.87
N ASP A 403 10.41 5.87 -21.33
CA ASP A 403 10.52 5.14 -22.59
C ASP A 403 10.22 3.64 -22.45
N ALA A 404 9.84 3.20 -21.25
CA ALA A 404 9.49 1.82 -20.92
C ALA A 404 10.60 0.81 -21.23
N SER A 405 11.86 1.24 -21.17
CA SER A 405 13.04 0.42 -21.41
C SER A 405 13.61 -0.20 -20.14
N ILE A 406 13.38 0.43 -18.99
CA ILE A 406 13.92 0.04 -17.68
C ILE A 406 12.78 -0.06 -16.67
N VAL A 407 12.85 -1.11 -15.86
CA VAL A 407 12.07 -1.26 -14.63
C VAL A 407 13.02 -1.27 -13.45
N VAL A 408 12.68 -0.55 -12.38
CA VAL A 408 13.39 -0.63 -11.10
C VAL A 408 12.42 -1.10 -10.03
N THR A 409 12.79 -2.11 -9.27
CA THR A 409 12.01 -2.69 -8.18
C THR A 409 12.74 -2.53 -6.86
N THR A 410 11.98 -2.57 -5.77
CA THR A 410 12.49 -2.63 -4.40
C THR A 410 11.86 -3.81 -3.67
N SER A 411 12.56 -4.39 -2.70
CA SER A 411 12.14 -5.65 -2.09
C SER A 411 12.48 -5.74 -0.60
N GLY A 412 11.79 -6.67 0.07
CA GLY A 412 12.11 -7.13 1.43
C GLY A 412 13.47 -7.82 1.54
N ASP A 413 14.13 -8.16 0.42
CA ASP A 413 15.50 -8.72 0.41
C ASP A 413 16.61 -7.67 0.59
N HIS A 414 16.22 -6.44 0.95
CA HIS A 414 17.10 -5.29 1.21
C HIS A 414 17.78 -4.74 -0.06
N GLN A 415 17.32 -5.16 -1.24
CA GLN A 415 17.86 -4.71 -2.51
C GLN A 415 16.84 -3.93 -3.33
N ALA A 416 17.37 -3.10 -4.22
CA ALA A 416 16.65 -2.62 -5.38
C ALA A 416 17.32 -3.14 -6.65
N LYS A 417 16.54 -3.57 -7.64
CA LYS A 417 17.06 -4.18 -8.86
C LYS A 417 16.57 -3.44 -10.09
N VAL A 418 17.44 -3.35 -11.10
CA VAL A 418 17.19 -2.68 -12.38
C VAL A 418 17.11 -3.75 -13.47
N PHE A 419 16.00 -3.80 -14.18
CA PHE A 419 15.75 -4.74 -15.28
C PHE A 419 15.63 -3.99 -16.61
N CYS A 420 16.30 -4.49 -17.65
CA CYS A 420 16.12 -3.98 -19.01
C CYS A 420 14.99 -4.75 -19.70
N VAL A 421 13.85 -4.09 -19.89
CA VAL A 421 12.61 -4.73 -20.37
C VAL A 421 12.34 -4.53 -21.86
N GLN A 422 12.98 -3.56 -22.51
CA GLN A 422 13.03 -3.49 -23.97
C GLN A 422 14.34 -4.11 -24.47
N ARG A 423 14.27 -5.38 -24.87
CA ARG A 423 15.34 -5.98 -25.68
C ARG A 423 14.95 -5.86 -27.16
N PRO A 424 15.71 -5.14 -27.99
CA PRO A 424 15.43 -5.03 -29.42
C PRO A 424 15.44 -6.37 -30.17
N ASP A 425 16.06 -7.42 -29.61
CA ASP A 425 16.34 -8.67 -30.33
C ASP A 425 16.24 -9.93 -29.44
N ARG A 426 15.03 -10.37 -29.08
CA ARG A 426 14.76 -11.78 -28.76
C ARG A 426 13.38 -12.22 -29.24
#